data_AF-A0A9E3TS80-F1
#
_entry.id   AF-A0A9E3TS80-F1
#
_cell.length_a   1.000
_cell.length_b   1.000
_cell.length_c   1.000
_cell.angle_alpha   90.00
_cell.angle_beta   90.00
_cell.angle_gamma   90.00
#
_symmetry.space_group_name_H-M   'P 1'
#
loop_
_entity.id
_entity.type
_entity.pdbx_description
1 polymer ?
#
loop_
_entity_poly.entity_id
_entity_poly.type
_entity_poly.pdbx_seq_one_letter_code
_entity_poly.pdbx_strand_id
1 'polypeptide(L)'
;MTDRACQLCGRITKRGTTQHHLIPRTCHGNKWFKKRFTREDMRMTVALCRACHNAIHELIPDEKELGREFNTLEKLCAHAEVGKFVSWVRKQK
;
A
#
# COMPACT_ATOMS: atom_id res chain seq x y z
N MET A 1 18.58 -1.47 -13.76
CA MET A 1 18.71 -1.69 -12.32
C MET A 1 17.77 -0.72 -11.61
N THR A 2 16.72 -1.21 -10.98
CA THR A 2 15.97 -0.39 -10.01
C THR A 2 15.64 -1.26 -8.82
N ASP A 3 16.70 -1.61 -8.10
CA ASP A 3 16.67 -2.03 -6.71
C ASP A 3 16.19 -0.85 -5.85
N ARG A 4 14.92 -0.45 -6.02
CA ARG A 4 14.28 0.54 -5.15
C ARG A 4 13.89 -0.16 -3.85
N ALA A 5 14.20 0.49 -2.74
CA ALA A 5 13.73 0.04 -1.44
C ALA A 5 12.19 0.11 -1.40
N CYS A 6 11.56 -0.93 -0.84
CA CYS A 6 10.14 -0.93 -0.55
C CYS A 6 9.80 0.22 0.41
N GLN A 7 8.84 1.07 0.07
CA GLN A 7 8.47 2.22 0.92
C GLN A 7 7.76 1.83 2.22
N LEU A 8 7.31 0.57 2.35
CA LEU A 8 6.66 0.07 3.56
C LEU A 8 7.66 -0.64 4.50
N CYS A 9 8.40 -1.64 3.99
CA CYS A 9 9.36 -2.39 4.82
C CYS A 9 10.81 -1.89 4.71
N GLY A 10 11.16 -1.04 3.75
CA GLY A 10 12.52 -0.55 3.53
C GLY A 10 13.49 -1.55 2.89
N ARG A 11 13.05 -2.78 2.59
CA ARG A 11 13.92 -3.80 1.97
C ARG A 11 14.12 -3.52 0.48
N ILE A 12 15.35 -3.75 0.02
CA ILE A 12 15.68 -3.93 -1.39
C ILE A 12 15.56 -5.42 -1.69
N THR A 13 14.72 -5.79 -2.65
CA THR A 13 14.48 -7.19 -3.00
C THR A 13 14.88 -7.46 -4.43
N LYS A 14 15.48 -8.62 -4.72
CA LYS A 14 15.89 -9.02 -6.09
C LYS A 14 14.76 -8.96 -7.13
N ARG A 15 13.51 -9.14 -6.70
CA ARG A 15 12.31 -9.07 -7.55
C ARG A 15 11.83 -7.62 -7.81
N GLY A 16 12.49 -6.63 -7.22
CA GLY A 16 12.10 -5.22 -7.28
C GLY A 16 10.81 -4.89 -6.55
N THR A 17 10.28 -3.70 -6.83
CA THR A 17 9.02 -3.18 -6.28
C THR A 17 7.95 -3.06 -7.35
N THR A 18 6.69 -3.28 -6.98
CA THR A 18 5.52 -2.98 -7.78
C THR A 18 4.86 -1.68 -7.29
N GLN A 19 4.09 -1.04 -8.17
CA GLN A 19 3.30 0.14 -7.79
C GLN A 19 2.00 -0.30 -7.13
N HIS A 20 1.75 0.18 -5.91
CA HIS A 20 0.51 -0.02 -5.18
C HIS A 20 -0.25 1.30 -5.10
N HIS A 21 -1.54 1.29 -5.46
CA HIS A 21 -2.39 2.48 -5.35
C HIS A 21 -2.90 2.60 -3.92
N LEU A 22 -2.60 3.72 -3.26
CA LEU A 22 -3.08 3.97 -1.90
C LEU A 22 -4.62 4.11 -1.84
N ILE A 23 -5.22 4.62 -2.92
CA ILE A 23 -6.66 4.53 -3.17
C ILE A 23 -6.87 3.56 -4.34
N PRO A 24 -7.44 2.37 -4.11
CA PRO A 24 -7.62 1.36 -5.15
C PRO A 24 -8.34 1.91 -6.40
N ARG A 25 -7.90 1.47 -7.59
CA ARG A 25 -8.44 1.98 -8.87
C ARG A 25 -9.95 1.76 -9.02
N THR A 26 -10.46 0.67 -8.45
CA THR A 26 -11.89 0.34 -8.37
C THR A 26 -12.70 1.43 -7.63
N CYS A 27 -12.07 2.15 -6.70
CA CYS A 27 -12.67 3.23 -5.93
C CYS A 27 -12.68 4.58 -6.69
N HIS A 28 -11.92 4.75 -7.78
CA HIS A 28 -11.82 6.04 -8.48
C HIS A 28 -13.14 6.48 -9.12
N GLY A 29 -14.01 5.54 -9.45
CA GLY A 29 -15.36 5.80 -9.96
C GLY A 29 -16.38 6.20 -8.89
N ASN A 30 -16.10 5.88 -7.63
CA ASN A 30 -17.05 5.97 -6.54
C ASN A 30 -17.31 7.43 -6.11
N LYS A 31 -18.59 7.79 -5.94
CA LYS A 31 -19.02 9.16 -5.60
C LYS A 31 -18.43 9.68 -4.28
N TRP A 32 -18.24 8.81 -3.28
CA TRP A 32 -17.68 9.20 -1.98
C TRP A 32 -16.23 9.65 -2.12
N PHE A 33 -15.43 8.93 -2.92
CA PHE A 33 -14.03 9.23 -3.18
C PHE A 33 -13.86 10.48 -4.05
N LYS A 34 -14.63 10.59 -5.14
CA LYS A 34 -14.60 11.77 -6.03
C LYS A 34 -14.93 13.09 -5.31
N LYS A 35 -15.72 13.04 -4.24
CA LYS A 35 -16.08 14.21 -3.43
C LYS A 35 -14.99 14.62 -2.43
N ARG A 36 -14.03 13.74 -2.13
CA ARG A 36 -13.04 13.92 -1.06
C ARG A 36 -11.60 13.98 -1.55
N PHE A 37 -11.33 13.38 -2.70
CA PHE A 37 -9.99 13.28 -3.27
C PHE A 37 -10.00 13.79 -4.71
N THR A 38 -8.94 14.51 -5.07
CA THR A 38 -8.69 14.89 -6.45
C THR A 38 -8.30 13.67 -7.29
N ARG A 39 -8.27 13.83 -8.62
CA ARG A 39 -7.77 12.77 -9.52
C ARG A 39 -6.29 12.47 -9.28
N GLU A 40 -5.53 13.46 -8.83
CA GLU A 40 -4.11 13.30 -8.51
C GLU A 40 -3.94 12.48 -7.23
N ASP A 41 -4.65 12.83 -6.16
CA ASP A 41 -4.65 12.08 -4.89
C ASP A 41 -4.99 10.60 -5.12
N MET A 42 -6.03 10.32 -5.92
CA MET A 42 -6.44 8.94 -6.21
C MET A 42 -5.42 8.17 -7.05
N ARG A 43 -4.59 8.85 -7.82
CA ARG A 43 -3.54 8.24 -8.66
C ARG A 43 -2.21 8.08 -7.93
N MET A 44 -2.10 8.53 -6.68
CA MET A 44 -0.89 8.33 -5.90
C MET A 44 -0.59 6.84 -5.72
N THR A 45 0.65 6.48 -6.04
CA THR A 45 1.16 5.14 -5.87
C THR A 45 2.42 5.13 -5.02
N VAL A 46 2.65 4.01 -4.36
CA VAL A 46 3.87 3.73 -3.60
C VAL A 46 4.55 2.47 -4.13
N ALA A 47 5.88 2.47 -4.11
CA ALA A 47 6.71 1.36 -4.53
C ALA A 47 6.85 0.33 -3.40
N LEU A 48 6.22 -0.83 -3.55
CA LEU A 48 6.21 -1.89 -2.54
C LEU A 48 6.83 -3.17 -3.08
N CYS A 49 7.59 -3.91 -2.26
CA CYS A 49 7.98 -5.26 -2.63
C CYS A 49 6.74 -6.18 -2.66
N ARG A 50 6.80 -7.27 -3.43
CA ARG A 50 5.64 -8.15 -3.66
C ARG A 50 5.05 -8.73 -2.37
N ALA A 51 5.88 -9.01 -1.37
CA ALA A 51 5.42 -9.49 -0.07
C ALA A 51 4.57 -8.44 0.66
N CYS A 52 5.01 -7.17 0.69
CA CYS A 52 4.22 -6.08 1.28
C CYS A 52 2.96 -5.79 0.49
N HIS A 53 3.03 -5.82 -0.84
CA HIS A 53 1.87 -5.61 -1.69
C HIS A 53 0.78 -6.65 -1.41
N ASN A 54 1.14 -7.94 -1.40
CA ASN A 54 0.21 -9.02 -1.12
C ASN A 54 -0.37 -8.90 0.30
N ALA A 55 0.49 -8.66 1.30
CA ALA A 55 0.05 -8.55 2.68
C ALA A 55 -0.98 -7.45 2.90
N ILE A 56 -0.87 -6.29 2.23
CA ILE A 56 -1.90 -5.24 2.35
C ILE A 56 -3.27 -5.76 1.90
N HIS A 57 -3.33 -6.44 0.75
CA HIS A 57 -4.60 -6.95 0.21
C HIS A 57 -5.12 -8.20 0.93
N GLU A 58 -4.24 -8.97 1.57
CA GLU A 58 -4.63 -10.11 2.40
C GLU A 58 -5.16 -9.64 3.78
N LEU A 59 -4.53 -8.62 4.37
CA LEU A 59 -4.89 -8.11 5.69
C LEU A 59 -6.04 -7.08 5.65
N ILE A 60 -6.16 -6.33 4.55
CA ILE A 60 -7.23 -5.34 4.32
C ILE A 60 -7.85 -5.65 2.95
N PRO A 61 -8.71 -6.69 2.86
CA PRO A 61 -9.25 -7.15 1.59
C PRO A 61 -10.35 -6.24 1.03
N ASP A 62 -11.03 -5.45 1.86
CA ASP A 62 -12.00 -4.46 1.38
C ASP A 62 -11.28 -3.23 0.82
N GLU A 63 -11.29 -3.09 -0.51
CA GLU A 63 -10.68 -1.96 -1.20
C GLU A 63 -11.27 -0.60 -0.79
N LYS A 64 -12.54 -0.54 -0.39
CA LYS A 64 -13.15 0.71 0.09
C LYS A 64 -12.62 1.05 1.46
N GLU A 65 -12.46 0.07 2.35
CA GLU A 65 -11.83 0.27 3.66
C GLU A 65 -10.38 0.73 3.49
N LEU A 66 -9.60 0.02 2.68
CA LEU A 66 -8.22 0.37 2.33
C LEU A 66 -8.12 1.83 1.85
N GLY A 67 -8.96 2.22 0.90
CA GLY A 67 -8.96 3.59 0.36
C GLY A 67 -9.51 4.66 1.31
N ARG A 68 -10.30 4.31 2.32
CA ARG A 68 -10.89 5.29 3.28
C ARG A 68 -9.99 5.49 4.48
N GLU A 69 -9.62 4.40 5.12
CA GLU A 69 -8.99 4.38 6.42
C GLU A 69 -7.48 4.20 6.34
N PHE A 70 -6.95 3.61 5.24
CA PHE A 70 -5.54 3.20 5.12
C PHE A 70 -4.86 3.70 3.84
N ASN A 71 -5.25 4.90 3.37
CA ASN A 71 -4.79 5.48 2.11
C ASN A 71 -3.47 6.28 2.17
N THR A 72 -2.61 5.99 3.14
CA THR A 72 -1.26 6.59 3.28
C THR A 72 -0.30 5.55 3.88
N LEU A 73 1.01 5.73 3.73
CA LEU A 73 2.00 4.81 4.33
C LEU A 73 1.91 4.82 5.86
N GLU A 74 1.69 5.99 6.45
CA GLU A 74 1.55 6.18 7.89
C GLU A 74 0.35 5.40 8.42
N LYS A 75 -0.81 5.51 7.75
CA LYS A 75 -2.02 4.77 8.11
C LYS A 75 -1.84 3.26 7.92
N LEU A 76 -1.21 2.83 6.83
CA LEU A 76 -0.89 1.41 6.61
C LEU A 76 -0.01 0.85 7.73
N CYS A 77 1.04 1.57 8.14
CA CYS A 77 1.89 1.16 9.25
C CYS A 77 1.18 1.17 10.61
N ALA A 78 0.18 2.05 10.79
CA ALA A 78 -0.63 2.12 12.00
C ALA A 78 -1.63 0.95 12.13
N HIS A 79 -1.97 0.28 11.03
CA HIS A 79 -2.80 -0.93 11.09
C HIS A 79 -2.04 -2.06 11.82
N ALA A 80 -2.61 -2.58 12.91
CA ALA A 80 -1.93 -3.51 13.81
C ALA A 80 -1.30 -4.71 13.08
N GLU A 81 -2.06 -5.40 12.23
CA GLU A 81 -1.56 -6.59 11.51
C GLU A 81 -0.52 -6.24 10.45
N VAL A 82 -0.69 -5.13 9.72
CA VAL A 82 0.29 -4.65 8.74
C VAL A 82 1.59 -4.26 9.45
N GLY A 83 1.52 -3.56 10.58
CA GLY A 83 2.69 -3.21 11.39
C GLY A 83 3.45 -4.43 11.91
N LYS A 84 2.73 -5.47 12.39
CA LYS A 84 3.33 -6.76 12.77
C LYS A 84 4.01 -7.43 11.58
N PHE A 85 3.31 -7.51 10.44
CA PHE A 85 3.85 -8.08 9.21
C PHE A 85 5.11 -7.34 8.77
N VAL A 86 5.08 -6.00 8.74
CA VAL A 86 6.23 -5.17 8.34
C VAL A 86 7.42 -5.41 9.27
N SER A 87 7.19 -5.47 10.58
CA SER A 87 8.24 -5.73 11.57
C SER A 87 8.90 -7.10 11.39
N TRP A 88 8.11 -8.12 11.02
CA TRP A 88 8.60 -9.45 10.70
C TRP A 88 9.31 -9.51 9.35
N VAL A 89 8.69 -8.97 8.30
CA VAL A 89 9.17 -9.07 6.92
C VAL A 89 10.49 -8.33 6.73
N ARG A 90 10.73 -7.26 7.50
CA ARG A 90 11.99 -6.51 7.55
C ARG A 90 13.20 -7.37 7.88
N LYS A 91 13.00 -8.45 8.64
CA LYS A 91 14.05 -9.37 9.08
C LYS A 91 14.26 -10.53 8.09
N GLN A 92 13.37 -10.68 7.11
CA GLN A 92 13.44 -11.73 6.10
C GLN A 92 14.40 -11.33 4.97
N LYS A 93 15.29 -12.25 4.59
CA LYS A 93 16.26 -12.08 3.50
C LYS A 93 15.60 -12.05 2.12
#